data_AF-A0A4U3I954-F1
#
_entry.id   AF-A0A4U3I954-F1
#
_cell.length_a   1.000
_cell.length_b   1.000
_cell.length_c   1.000
_cell.angle_alpha   90.00
_cell.angle_beta   90.00
_cell.angle_gamma   90.00
#
_symmetry.space_group_name_H-M   'P 1'
#
loop_
_entity.id
_entity.type
_entity.pdbx_description
1 polymer ?
#
loop_
_entity_poly.entity_id
_entity_poly.type
_entity_poly.pdbx_seq_one_letter_code
_entity_poly.pdbx_strand_id
1 'polypeptide(L)'
;MTYVTAISSPKQFALLEHEAPSPWRIRVSHAHLRPPQATIPFGGLTFSRCTDALIRQDLLDSLPYVRRHICGDWGNVRSEHRRNNEAALELGGYLLSHCAISEDFALCISTEADRNLTAVFLLDE
;
A
#
# COMPACT_ATOMS: atom_id res chain seq x y z
N MET A 1 -25.68 -48.96 -5.46
CA MET A 1 -24.37 -48.85 -4.79
C MET A 1 -24.59 -48.15 -3.45
N THR A 2 -24.17 -48.83 -2.38
CA THR A 2 -23.83 -48.37 -1.01
C THR A 2 -24.92 -47.83 -0.07
N TYR A 3 -25.42 -48.75 0.75
CA TYR A 3 -25.68 -48.77 2.21
C TYR A 3 -25.77 -47.46 3.05
N VAL A 4 -26.99 -47.27 3.63
CA VAL A 4 -27.39 -47.06 5.05
C VAL A 4 -26.26 -46.97 6.12
N THR A 5 -26.27 -46.09 7.13
CA THR A 5 -27.06 -46.14 8.40
C THR A 5 -26.69 -44.89 9.24
N ALA A 6 -27.61 -43.96 9.54
CA ALA A 6 -28.42 -43.80 10.76
C ALA A 6 -27.71 -43.34 12.07
N ILE A 7 -28.29 -42.26 12.61
CA ILE A 7 -28.42 -41.81 14.03
C ILE A 7 -27.17 -41.53 14.87
N SER A 8 -27.00 -40.26 15.29
CA SER A 8 -26.78 -39.91 16.71
C SER A 8 -26.80 -38.38 16.89
N SER A 9 -27.69 -37.90 17.76
CA SER A 9 -27.47 -36.68 18.53
C SER A 9 -27.45 -37.15 19.99
N PRO A 10 -26.42 -36.81 20.80
CA PRO A 10 -26.56 -35.61 21.63
C PRO A 10 -25.24 -34.92 22.02
N LYS A 11 -25.37 -33.61 22.27
CA LYS A 11 -24.70 -32.77 23.30
C LYS A 11 -23.16 -32.69 23.40
N GLN A 12 -22.73 -31.42 23.42
CA GLN A 12 -21.61 -30.82 24.15
C GLN A 12 -20.19 -31.03 23.62
N PHE A 13 -19.70 -29.98 22.93
CA PHE A 13 -18.48 -29.32 23.38
C PHE A 13 -18.70 -27.81 23.25
N ALA A 14 -18.69 -27.13 24.40
CA ALA A 14 -18.50 -25.69 24.43
C ALA A 14 -17.09 -25.42 23.90
N LEU A 15 -16.99 -24.85 22.71
CA LEU A 15 -15.80 -24.14 22.30
C LEU A 15 -16.14 -22.67 22.44
N LEU A 16 -15.41 -22.02 23.35
CA LEU A 16 -15.39 -20.59 23.54
C LEU A 16 -15.50 -19.90 22.18
N GLU A 17 -16.46 -19.01 22.03
CA GLU A 17 -16.37 -17.94 21.04
C GLU A 17 -15.19 -17.04 21.46
N HIS A 18 -13.98 -17.51 21.20
CA HIS A 18 -12.86 -16.63 20.95
C HIS A 18 -13.04 -16.17 19.51
N GLU A 19 -13.83 -15.11 19.37
CA GLU A 19 -13.88 -14.28 18.18
C GLU A 19 -12.43 -13.93 17.81
N ALA A 20 -11.87 -14.68 16.86
CA ALA A 20 -10.59 -14.32 16.27
C ALA A 20 -10.78 -12.92 15.66
N PRO A 21 -9.96 -11.91 16.00
CA PRO A 21 -10.11 -10.60 15.42
C PRO A 21 -9.89 -10.73 13.90
N SER A 22 -10.97 -10.62 13.13
CA SER A 22 -10.89 -10.50 11.68
C SER A 22 -10.03 -9.27 11.35
N PRO A 23 -8.91 -9.41 10.62
CA PRO A 23 -7.94 -8.32 10.44
C PRO A 23 -8.43 -7.19 9.51
N TRP A 24 -9.67 -7.24 9.04
CA TRP A 24 -10.20 -6.26 8.07
C TRP A 24 -11.58 -5.70 8.42
N ARG A 25 -12.12 -5.92 9.63
CA ARG A 25 -13.41 -5.31 10.00
C ARG A 25 -13.20 -3.83 10.30
N ILE A 26 -13.29 -3.01 9.26
CA ILE A 26 -13.26 -1.54 9.31
C ILE A 26 -14.41 -1.09 10.22
N ARG A 27 -14.11 -0.74 11.48
CA ARG A 27 -14.97 0.15 12.25
C ARG A 27 -14.86 1.52 11.60
N VAL A 28 -15.93 1.96 10.94
CA VAL A 28 -16.06 3.36 10.52
C VAL A 28 -16.29 4.20 11.77
N SER A 29 -15.20 4.61 12.41
CA SER A 29 -15.24 5.65 13.44
C SER A 29 -15.36 6.99 12.71
N HIS A 30 -16.44 7.73 12.96
CA HIS A 30 -16.66 9.11 12.49
C HIS A 30 -15.71 10.13 13.19
N ALA A 31 -14.41 9.81 13.29
CA ALA A 31 -13.40 10.69 13.87
C ALA A 31 -12.46 11.18 12.77
N HIS A 32 -12.56 12.48 12.45
CA HIS A 32 -11.75 13.22 11.49
C HIS A 32 -11.86 12.73 10.04
N LEU A 33 -12.89 13.22 9.33
CA LEU A 33 -12.80 13.41 7.89
C LEU A 33 -11.68 14.43 7.63
N ARG A 34 -10.44 13.95 7.58
CA ARG A 34 -9.35 14.72 7.02
C ARG A 34 -9.79 15.04 5.58
N PRO A 35 -9.80 16.32 5.15
CA PRO A 35 -10.12 16.62 3.75
C PRO A 35 -9.19 15.78 2.86
N PRO A 36 -9.62 15.37 1.65
CA PRO A 36 -8.74 14.63 0.75
C PRO A 36 -7.45 15.43 0.63
N GLN A 37 -6.34 14.85 1.13
CA GLN A 37 -5.03 15.47 1.00
C GLN A 37 -4.85 15.81 -0.48
N ALA A 38 -4.49 17.07 -0.74
CA ALA A 38 -4.31 17.59 -2.08
C ALA A 38 -3.57 16.54 -2.92
N THR A 39 -4.25 16.00 -3.94
CA THR A 39 -3.67 14.95 -4.77
C THR A 39 -2.64 15.60 -5.66
N ILE A 40 -1.37 15.26 -5.42
CA ILE A 40 -0.27 15.67 -6.26
C ILE A 40 -0.52 15.07 -7.65
N PRO A 41 -0.51 15.87 -8.73
CA PRO A 41 -0.59 15.33 -10.07
C PRO A 41 0.57 14.37 -10.31
N PHE A 42 0.29 13.18 -10.83
CA PHE A 42 1.29 12.14 -11.07
C PHE A 42 1.53 11.88 -12.56
N GLY A 43 0.74 12.51 -13.44
CA GLY A 43 0.89 12.39 -14.87
C GLY A 43 0.85 10.94 -15.36
N GLY A 44 1.74 10.60 -16.29
CA GLY A 44 1.95 9.23 -16.75
C GLY A 44 2.59 8.36 -15.66
N LEU A 45 2.20 7.10 -15.59
CA LEU A 45 2.76 6.14 -14.63
C LEU A 45 3.60 5.10 -15.36
N THR A 46 4.85 4.93 -14.97
CA THR A 46 5.77 3.94 -15.52
C THR A 46 6.33 3.02 -14.44
N PHE A 47 6.69 1.81 -14.85
CA PHE A 47 7.30 0.81 -14.00
C PHE A 47 8.64 0.39 -14.60
N SER A 48 9.66 0.22 -13.75
CA SER A 48 10.89 -0.43 -14.17
C SER A 48 10.61 -1.87 -14.63
N ARG A 49 11.54 -2.44 -15.39
CA ARG A 49 11.41 -3.82 -15.88
C ARG A 49 11.25 -4.82 -14.74
N CYS A 50 12.01 -4.65 -13.66
CA CYS A 50 11.97 -5.54 -12.50
C CYS A 50 10.63 -5.39 -11.76
N THR A 51 10.18 -4.16 -11.56
CA THR A 51 8.89 -3.86 -10.91
C THR A 51 7.71 -4.40 -11.71
N ASP A 52 7.68 -4.15 -13.02
CA ASP A 52 6.66 -4.65 -13.94
C ASP A 52 6.61 -6.19 -13.96
N ALA A 53 7.76 -6.86 -13.88
CA ALA A 53 7.82 -8.33 -13.81
C ALA A 53 7.18 -8.87 -12.52
N LEU A 54 7.37 -8.22 -11.38
CA LEU A 54 6.75 -8.61 -10.10
C LEU A 54 5.25 -8.36 -10.10
N ILE A 55 4.80 -7.23 -10.64
CA ILE A 55 3.38 -6.91 -10.80
C ILE A 55 2.68 -7.97 -11.68
N ARG A 56 3.28 -8.32 -12.82
CA ARG A 56 2.71 -9.33 -13.74
C ARG A 56 2.65 -10.74 -13.17
N GLN A 57 3.49 -11.04 -12.17
CA GLN A 57 3.49 -12.32 -11.46
C GLN A 57 2.59 -12.30 -10.21
N ASP A 58 1.87 -11.20 -9.96
CA ASP A 58 1.03 -11.00 -8.78
C ASP A 58 1.83 -11.09 -7.46
N LEU A 59 3.13 -10.77 -7.53
CA LEU A 59 4.05 -10.74 -6.38
C LEU A 59 4.15 -9.35 -5.75
N LEU A 60 3.62 -8.32 -6.42
CA LEU A 60 3.68 -6.92 -5.98
C LEU A 60 2.44 -6.15 -6.41
N ASP A 61 1.67 -5.64 -5.45
CA ASP A 61 0.69 -4.56 -5.69
C ASP A 61 1.36 -3.20 -5.44
N SER A 62 1.63 -2.46 -6.52
CA SER A 62 2.30 -1.16 -6.45
C SER A 62 1.36 0.01 -6.17
N LEU A 63 0.06 -0.14 -6.45
CA LEU A 63 -0.91 0.96 -6.39
C LEU A 63 -1.08 1.57 -5.00
N PRO A 64 -1.06 0.82 -3.89
CA PRO A 64 -1.12 1.39 -2.54
C PRO A 64 0.02 2.37 -2.27
N TYR A 65 1.23 2.08 -2.77
CA TYR A 65 2.41 2.91 -2.57
C TYR A 65 2.35 4.18 -3.44
N VAL A 66 1.88 4.07 -4.68
CA VAL A 66 1.62 5.22 -5.56
C VAL A 66 0.58 6.15 -4.95
N ARG A 67 -0.51 5.60 -4.41
CA ARG A 67 -1.55 6.39 -3.73
C ARG A 67 -1.00 7.17 -2.54
N ARG A 68 -0.12 6.57 -1.75
CA ARG A 68 0.52 7.26 -0.62
C ARG A 68 1.40 8.40 -1.10
N HIS A 69 2.22 8.15 -2.13
CA HIS A 69 3.08 9.17 -2.75
C HIS A 69 2.28 10.40 -3.19
N ILE A 70 1.19 10.20 -3.95
CA ILE A 70 0.40 11.32 -4.48
C ILE A 70 -0.43 12.05 -3.40
N CYS A 71 -0.68 11.41 -2.25
CA CYS A 71 -1.30 12.04 -1.09
C CYS A 71 -0.29 12.79 -0.19
N GLY A 72 1.00 12.81 -0.56
CA GLY A 72 2.07 13.35 0.27
C GLY A 72 2.35 12.51 1.53
N ASP A 73 1.87 11.27 1.58
CA ASP A 73 2.25 10.30 2.60
C ASP A 73 3.57 9.65 2.19
N TRP A 74 4.66 10.31 2.55
CA TRP A 74 6.02 9.86 2.28
C TRP A 74 6.45 8.63 3.10
N GLY A 75 5.61 8.14 4.02
CA GLY A 75 5.94 7.03 4.90
C GLY A 75 7.12 7.29 5.84
N ASN A 76 7.90 6.25 6.14
CA ASN A 76 9.04 6.30 7.06
C ASN A 76 10.34 6.69 6.33
N VAL A 77 10.32 7.82 5.64
CA VAL A 77 11.52 8.42 5.04
C VAL A 77 12.30 9.23 6.06
N ARG A 78 13.63 9.34 5.86
CA ARG A 78 14.49 10.25 6.63
C ARG A 78 13.91 11.67 6.60
N SER A 79 14.07 12.41 7.69
CA SER A 79 13.54 13.77 7.85
C SER A 79 14.03 14.73 6.76
N GLU A 80 15.25 14.55 6.26
CA GLU A 80 15.78 15.30 5.13
C GLU A 80 14.99 15.08 3.84
N HIS A 81 14.71 13.83 3.46
CA HIS A 81 13.92 13.53 2.27
C HIS A 81 12.49 14.07 2.39
N ARG A 82 11.89 14.00 3.59
CA ARG A 82 10.59 14.62 3.85
C ARG A 82 10.62 16.13 3.59
N ARG A 83 11.61 16.84 4.15
CA ARG A 83 11.77 18.29 3.95
C ARG A 83 12.00 18.65 2.49
N ASN A 84 12.79 17.84 1.77
CA ASN A 84 13.03 18.07 0.35
C ASN A 84 11.73 17.93 -0.46
N ASN A 85 10.92 16.91 -0.17
CA ASN A 85 9.62 16.76 -0.82
C ASN A 85 8.67 17.91 -0.47
N GLU A 86 8.60 18.31 0.80
CA GLU A 86 7.76 19.44 1.24
C GLU A 86 8.18 20.74 0.54
N ALA A 87 9.49 21.03 0.46
CA ALA A 87 10.00 22.17 -0.28
C ALA A 87 9.69 22.08 -1.78
N ALA A 88 9.80 20.89 -2.37
CA ALA A 88 9.49 20.66 -3.78
C ALA A 88 7.98 20.77 -4.11
N LEU A 89 7.09 20.63 -3.13
CA LEU A 89 5.67 20.92 -3.29
C LEU A 89 5.39 22.43 -3.38
N GLU A 90 6.16 23.25 -2.67
CA GLU A 90 5.99 24.71 -2.64
C GLU A 90 6.75 25.43 -3.75
N LEU A 91 8.01 25.03 -3.97
CA LEU A 91 8.95 25.70 -4.87
C LEU A 91 9.01 25.05 -6.25
N GLY A 92 8.30 23.94 -6.44
CA GLY A 92 8.52 23.02 -7.55
C GLY A 92 9.79 22.19 -7.35
N GLY A 93 9.91 21.10 -8.11
CA GLY A 93 11.05 20.19 -8.01
C GLY A 93 10.63 18.74 -7.93
N TYR A 94 11.59 17.84 -8.06
CA TYR A 94 11.36 16.41 -8.08
C TYR A 94 10.92 15.87 -6.70
N LEU A 95 10.00 14.89 -6.71
CA LEU A 95 9.52 14.21 -5.51
C LEU A 95 10.05 12.78 -5.48
N LEU A 96 10.38 12.28 -4.29
CA LEU A 96 10.84 10.92 -4.09
C LEU A 96 10.23 10.29 -2.84
N SER A 97 9.69 9.10 -2.96
CA SER A 97 9.26 8.27 -1.83
C SER A 97 9.99 6.96 -1.80
N HIS A 98 10.23 6.49 -0.58
CA HIS A 98 10.83 5.20 -0.30
C HIS A 98 9.86 4.37 0.53
N CYS A 99 9.48 3.22 0.02
CA CYS A 99 8.49 2.33 0.60
C CYS A 99 9.11 0.95 0.85
N ALA A 100 9.49 0.69 2.10
CA ALA A 100 9.94 -0.64 2.50
C ALA A 100 8.77 -1.65 2.39
N ILE A 101 9.02 -2.77 1.71
CA ILE A 101 8.11 -3.90 1.59
C ILE A 101 8.57 -5.03 2.51
N SER A 102 9.89 -5.28 2.56
CA SER A 102 10.57 -6.11 3.56
C SER A 102 11.94 -5.52 3.92
N GLU A 103 12.75 -6.22 4.73
CA GLU A 103 14.07 -5.73 5.19
C GLU A 103 15.02 -5.37 4.04
N ASP A 104 15.05 -6.19 2.98
CA ASP A 104 15.94 -6.01 1.82
C ASP A 104 15.19 -5.63 0.54
N PHE A 105 13.87 -5.41 0.63
CA PHE A 105 13.03 -5.15 -0.54
C PHE A 105 12.27 -3.84 -0.35
N ALA A 106 12.59 -2.85 -1.17
CA ALA A 106 11.95 -1.55 -1.12
C ALA A 106 11.60 -1.03 -2.51
N LEU A 107 10.47 -0.33 -2.57
CA LEU A 107 9.96 0.35 -3.75
C LEU A 107 10.28 1.84 -3.65
N CYS A 108 10.83 2.38 -4.72
CA CYS A 108 11.03 3.80 -4.94
C CYS A 108 9.94 4.32 -5.88
N ILE A 109 9.38 5.48 -5.54
CA ILE A 109 8.41 6.18 -6.38
C ILE A 109 8.87 7.61 -6.54
N SER A 110 9.01 8.02 -7.79
CA SER A 110 9.46 9.36 -8.12
C SER A 110 8.47 10.10 -8.99
N THR A 111 8.37 11.42 -8.82
CA THR A 111 7.56 12.27 -9.70
C THR A 111 8.40 13.45 -10.18
N GLU A 112 8.45 13.65 -11.49
CA GLU A 112 9.20 14.74 -12.12
C GLU A 112 8.69 16.12 -11.69
N ALA A 113 9.56 17.13 -11.80
CA ALA A 113 9.28 18.48 -11.31
C ALA A 113 8.03 19.11 -11.95
N ASP A 114 7.78 18.79 -13.22
CA ASP A 114 6.61 19.24 -13.98
C ASP A 114 5.35 18.39 -13.74
N ARG A 115 5.46 17.33 -12.93
CA ARG A 115 4.39 16.41 -12.56
C ARG A 115 3.77 15.65 -13.74
N ASN A 116 4.49 15.54 -14.86
CA ASN A 116 4.00 14.83 -16.04
C ASN A 116 4.32 13.34 -16.05
N LEU A 117 5.26 12.90 -15.21
CA LEU A 117 5.68 11.51 -15.13
C LEU A 117 5.95 11.10 -13.68
N THR A 118 5.40 9.96 -13.30
CA THR A 118 5.71 9.21 -12.10
C THR A 118 6.31 7.85 -12.48
N ALA A 119 7.48 7.55 -11.95
CA ALA A 119 8.17 6.28 -12.16
C ALA A 119 8.21 5.47 -10.87
N VAL A 120 7.99 4.16 -11.01
CA VAL A 120 8.00 3.19 -9.91
C VAL A 120 9.06 2.13 -10.19
N PHE A 121 9.97 1.93 -9.25
CA PHE A 121 11.16 1.09 -9.41
C PHE A 121 11.59 0.47 -8.08
N LEU A 122 12.40 -0.59 -8.11
CA LEU A 122 12.97 -1.16 -6.89
C LEU A 122 14.17 -0.30 -6.44
N LEU A 123 14.49 -0.31 -5.15
CA LEU A 123 15.67 0.41 -4.66
C LEU A 123 16.98 -0.20 -5.18
N ASP A 124 17.04 -1.54 -5.26
CA ASP A 124 18.25 -2.32 -5.56
C ASP A 124 18.34 -2.78 -7.02
N GLU A 125 17.60 -2.14 -7.93
CA GLU A 125 17.69 -2.46 -9.36
C GLU A 125 18.84 -1.77 -10.10
#